data_AF-A0A3C0K8M3-F1
#
_entry.id   AF-A0A3C0K8M3-F1
#
_cell.length_a   1.000
_cell.length_b   1.000
_cell.length_c   1.000
_cell.angle_alpha   90.00
_cell.angle_beta   90.00
_cell.angle_gamma   90.00
#
_symmetry.space_group_name_H-M   'P 1'
#
loop_
_entity.id
_entity.type
_entity.pdbx_description
1 polymer ?
#
loop_
_entity_poly.entity_id
_entity_poly.type
_entity_poly.pdbx_seq_one_letter_code
_entity_poly.pdbx_strand_id
1 'polypeptide(L)'
;SATVNQRLGLLEAKKAQAIVAAAQEVIDGQHDAEFPLVVWQTGSGTQTNMNLNEVIANRASELLGGERGQARLVHPNDDVNMSQSSNDVFPTAMHVAAV
;
A
#
# COMPACT_ATOMS: atom_id res chain seq x y z
N SER A 1 -7.74 -1.86 3.87
CA SER A 1 -7.97 -0.57 4.57
C SER A 1 -8.70 0.43 3.68
N ALA A 2 -8.21 0.73 2.47
CA ALA A 2 -8.75 1.79 1.59
C ALA A 2 -10.28 1.81 1.42
N THR A 3 -10.92 0.68 1.11
CA THR A 3 -12.40 0.60 0.99
C THR A 3 -13.12 0.95 2.29
N VAL A 4 -12.55 0.60 3.45
CA VAL A 4 -13.12 0.93 4.76
C VAL A 4 -12.93 2.42 5.06
N ASN A 5 -11.72 2.96 4.82
CA ASN A 5 -11.45 4.39 5.01
C ASN A 5 -12.32 5.27 4.10
N GLN A 6 -12.57 4.84 2.86
CA GLN A 6 -13.54 5.49 1.96
C GLN A 6 -14.96 5.46 2.54
N ARG A 7 -15.43 4.30 3.00
CA ARG A 7 -16.77 4.15 3.58
C ARG A 7 -16.96 4.99 4.85
N LEU A 8 -15.89 5.24 5.59
CA LEU A 8 -15.87 6.12 6.77
C LEU A 8 -15.72 7.60 6.40
N GLY A 9 -15.56 7.94 5.12
CA GLY A 9 -15.38 9.31 4.63
C GLY A 9 -13.98 9.90 4.92
N LEU A 10 -13.01 9.07 5.29
CA LEU A 10 -11.64 9.49 5.62
C LEU A 10 -10.75 9.61 4.37
N LEU A 11 -11.06 8.84 3.33
CA LEU A 11 -10.29 8.80 2.08
C LEU A 11 -11.18 9.13 0.89
N GLU A 12 -10.71 10.03 0.02
CA GLU A 12 -11.43 10.42 -1.20
C GLU A 12 -11.70 9.20 -2.10
N ALA A 13 -12.92 9.11 -2.65
CA ALA A 13 -13.35 7.98 -3.48
C ALA A 13 -12.41 7.69 -4.66
N LYS A 14 -11.89 8.72 -5.34
CA LYS A 14 -10.96 8.55 -6.46
C LYS A 14 -9.64 7.91 -6.02
N LYS A 15 -9.04 8.40 -4.93
CA LYS A 15 -7.82 7.81 -4.36
C LYS A 15 -8.06 6.39 -3.89
N ALA A 16 -9.17 6.15 -3.19
CA ALA A 16 -9.52 4.81 -2.71
C ALA A 16 -9.64 3.79 -3.85
N GLN A 17 -10.32 4.17 -4.95
CA GLN A 17 -10.44 3.31 -6.14
C GLN A 17 -9.09 3.04 -6.80
N ALA A 18 -8.24 4.05 -6.94
CA ALA A 18 -6.91 3.89 -7.51
C ALA A 18 -6.00 3.00 -6.63
N ILE A 19 -6.06 3.15 -5.31
CA ILE A 19 -5.32 2.32 -4.35
C ILE A 19 -5.80 0.86 -4.43
N VAL A 20 -7.11 0.62 -4.51
CA VAL A 20 -7.66 -0.74 -4.64
C VAL A 20 -7.22 -1.38 -5.96
N ALA A 21 -7.27 -0.64 -7.07
CA ALA A 21 -6.81 -1.14 -8.37
C ALA A 21 -5.31 -1.47 -8.35
N ALA A 22 -4.47 -0.59 -7.82
CA ALA A 22 -3.03 -0.83 -7.68
C ALA A 22 -2.72 -2.02 -6.76
N ALA A 23 -3.44 -2.16 -5.64
CA ALA A 23 -3.29 -3.31 -4.75
C ALA A 23 -3.69 -4.62 -5.44
N GLN A 24 -4.73 -4.60 -6.29
CA GLN A 24 -5.12 -5.78 -7.07
C GLN A 24 -4.03 -6.17 -8.08
N GLU A 25 -3.42 -5.21 -8.78
CA GLU A 25 -2.29 -5.51 -9.69
C GLU A 25 -1.11 -6.16 -8.95
N VAL A 26 -0.84 -5.76 -7.69
CA VAL A 26 0.18 -6.39 -6.84
C VAL A 26 -0.23 -7.82 -6.46
N ILE A 27 -1.49 -8.04 -6.05
CA ILE A 27 -2.00 -9.37 -5.72
C ILE A 27 -1.94 -10.31 -6.94
N ASP A 28 -2.15 -9.77 -8.14
CA ASP A 28 -2.08 -10.51 -9.41
C ASP A 28 -0.64 -10.78 -9.87
N GLY A 29 0.38 -10.35 -9.10
CA GLY A 29 1.80 -10.61 -9.39
C GLY A 29 2.41 -9.71 -10.46
N GLN A 30 1.77 -8.60 -10.83
CA GLN A 30 2.23 -7.74 -11.92
C GLN A 30 3.45 -6.87 -11.53
N HIS A 31 3.76 -6.79 -10.24
CA HIS A 31 4.78 -5.89 -9.67
C HIS A 31 5.79 -6.60 -8.77
N ASP A 32 5.97 -7.92 -8.91
CA ASP A 32 6.86 -8.72 -8.03
C ASP A 32 8.29 -8.19 -7.97
N ALA A 33 8.79 -7.61 -9.06
CA ALA A 33 10.13 -7.02 -9.15
C ALA A 33 10.31 -5.76 -8.27
N GLU A 34 9.23 -5.15 -7.80
CA GLU A 34 9.25 -3.92 -6.99
C GLU A 34 9.42 -4.20 -5.48
N PHE A 35 9.62 -5.47 -5.09
CA PHE A 35 9.78 -5.92 -3.70
C PHE A 35 11.15 -6.57 -3.43
N PRO A 36 12.26 -5.82 -3.51
CA PRO A 36 13.61 -6.37 -3.41
C PRO A 36 14.07 -6.64 -1.96
N LEU A 37 13.27 -6.32 -0.95
CA LEU A 37 13.67 -6.40 0.45
C LEU A 37 13.81 -7.85 0.93
N VAL A 38 14.85 -8.09 1.73
CA VAL A 38 15.13 -9.42 2.31
C VAL A 38 14.41 -9.63 3.63
N VAL A 39 14.30 -10.90 4.05
CA VAL A 39 13.70 -11.29 5.34
C VAL A 39 14.43 -10.66 6.54
N TRP A 40 15.76 -10.52 6.46
CA TRP A 40 16.62 -10.01 7.53
C TRP A 40 16.58 -8.47 7.62
N GLN A 41 15.43 -7.96 8.03
CA GLN A 41 15.12 -6.54 8.15
C GLN A 41 14.71 -6.20 9.60
N THR A 42 14.19 -5.00 9.85
CA THR A 42 13.62 -4.68 11.17
C THR A 42 12.56 -5.70 11.59
N GLY A 43 12.59 -6.14 12.86
CA GLY A 43 11.70 -7.18 13.38
C GLY A 43 10.21 -6.81 13.38
N SER A 44 9.88 -5.52 13.26
CA SER A 44 8.52 -5.01 13.09
C SER A 44 7.99 -5.14 11.65
N GLY A 45 8.82 -5.52 10.69
CA GLY A 45 8.44 -5.58 9.26
C GLY A 45 8.14 -4.21 8.64
N THR A 46 8.52 -3.10 9.30
CA THR A 46 8.21 -1.73 8.85
C THR A 46 8.77 -1.43 7.46
N GLN A 47 9.94 -1.97 7.09
CA GLN A 47 10.53 -1.74 5.78
C GLN A 47 9.70 -2.40 4.67
N THR A 48 9.29 -3.67 4.81
CA THR A 48 8.31 -4.29 3.89
C THR A 48 6.97 -3.58 3.86
N ASN A 49 6.44 -3.13 5.02
CA ASN A 49 5.18 -2.36 5.05
C ASN A 49 5.31 -1.07 4.21
N MET A 50 6.39 -0.33 4.39
CA MET A 50 6.65 0.88 3.61
C MET A 50 6.91 0.61 2.14
N ASN A 51 7.63 -0.46 1.79
CA ASN A 51 7.83 -0.84 0.39
C ASN A 51 6.49 -1.08 -0.31
N LEU A 52 5.57 -1.81 0.31
CA LEU A 52 4.22 -2.02 -0.24
C LEU A 52 3.45 -0.71 -0.36
N ASN A 53 3.48 0.13 0.69
CA ASN A 53 2.82 1.43 0.66
C ASN A 53 3.34 2.32 -0.47
N GLU A 54 4.65 2.34 -0.70
CA GLU A 54 5.29 3.14 -1.75
C GLU A 54 4.99 2.62 -3.16
N VAL A 55 5.02 1.30 -3.37
CA VAL A 55 4.65 0.69 -4.65
C VAL A 55 3.20 1.00 -4.99
N ILE A 56 2.27 0.77 -4.05
CA ILE A 56 0.85 1.08 -4.23
C ILE A 56 0.64 2.58 -4.45
N ALA A 57 1.29 3.45 -3.68
CA ALA A 57 1.14 4.91 -3.80
C ALA A 57 1.60 5.43 -5.16
N ASN A 58 2.77 4.98 -5.63
CA ASN A 58 3.28 5.34 -6.94
C ASN A 58 2.33 4.83 -8.03
N ARG A 59 1.93 3.57 -7.96
CA ARG A 59 1.07 2.98 -8.99
C ARG A 59 -0.33 3.60 -9.02
N ALA A 60 -0.94 3.83 -7.87
CA ALA A 60 -2.21 4.54 -7.77
C ALA A 60 -2.12 5.98 -8.31
N SER A 61 -0.97 6.64 -8.13
CA SER A 61 -0.74 7.98 -8.70
C SER A 61 -0.67 7.95 -10.22
N GLU A 62 0.00 6.96 -10.81
CA GLU A 62 0.00 6.74 -12.27
C GLU A 62 -1.41 6.50 -12.82
N LEU A 63 -2.22 5.68 -12.13
CA LEU A 63 -3.61 5.40 -12.50
C LEU A 63 -4.50 6.66 -12.47
N LEU A 64 -4.12 7.65 -11.66
CA LEU A 64 -4.79 8.96 -11.58
C LEU A 64 -4.21 9.99 -12.57
N GLY A 65 -3.25 9.59 -13.43
CA GLY A 65 -2.58 10.47 -14.38
C GLY A 65 -1.46 11.33 -13.78
N GLY A 66 -1.00 11.00 -12.58
CA GLY A 66 0.16 11.62 -11.94
C GLY A 66 1.48 10.88 -12.18
N GLU A 67 2.55 11.36 -11.55
CA GLU A 67 3.89 10.81 -11.66
C GLU A 67 4.28 9.96 -10.44
N ARG A 68 5.36 9.16 -10.55
CA ARG A 68 6.00 8.49 -9.41
C ARG A 68 6.86 9.47 -8.60
N GLY A 69 7.18 9.10 -7.36
CA GLY A 69 8.14 9.83 -6.54
C GLY A 69 7.50 10.99 -5.77
N GLN A 70 8.17 12.14 -5.68
CA GLN A 70 7.72 13.23 -4.79
C GLN A 70 6.44 13.93 -5.28
N ALA A 71 6.19 13.94 -6.59
CA ALA A 71 5.01 14.56 -7.19
C ALA A 71 3.78 13.64 -7.25
N ARG A 72 3.85 12.47 -6.61
CA ARG A 72 2.76 11.48 -6.57
C ARG A 72 1.49 12.07 -5.97
N LEU A 73 0.34 11.71 -6.55
CA LEU A 73 -0.99 12.17 -6.12
C LEU A 73 -1.54 11.42 -4.91
N VAL A 74 -0.96 10.26 -4.61
CA VAL A 74 -1.31 9.39 -3.47
C VAL A 74 -0.10 9.29 -2.55
N HIS A 75 -0.28 9.61 -1.27
CA HIS A 75 0.78 9.56 -0.28
C HIS A 75 0.83 8.19 0.43
N PRO A 76 2.01 7.54 0.56
CA PRO A 76 2.11 6.19 1.11
C PRO A 76 1.67 6.09 2.57
N ASN A 77 1.91 7.13 3.38
CA ASN A 77 1.46 7.11 4.78
C ASN A 77 0.04 7.62 4.93
N ASP A 78 -0.17 8.89 4.56
CA ASP A 78 -1.43 9.60 4.74
C ASP A 78 -2.62 8.99 3.97
N ASP A 79 -2.40 8.35 2.81
CA ASP A 79 -3.49 7.73 2.03
C ASP A 79 -3.46 6.19 2.08
N VAL A 80 -2.33 5.55 1.77
CA VAL A 80 -2.26 4.07 1.67
C VAL A 80 -2.24 3.41 3.05
N ASN A 81 -1.37 3.88 3.94
CA ASN A 81 -1.23 3.40 5.32
C ASN A 81 -2.18 4.12 6.31
N MET A 82 -3.23 4.78 5.81
CA MET A 82 -4.17 5.51 6.64
C MET A 82 -4.85 4.58 7.65
N SER A 83 -4.83 4.98 8.93
CA SER A 83 -5.41 4.22 10.05
C SER A 83 -4.71 2.88 10.32
N GLN A 84 -3.44 2.76 9.92
CA GLN A 84 -2.64 1.54 10.08
C GLN A 84 -1.28 1.84 10.73
N SER A 85 -0.70 0.83 11.37
CA SER A 85 0.70 0.79 11.80
C SER A 85 1.37 -0.46 11.24
N SER A 86 2.70 -0.46 11.13
CA SER A 86 3.39 -1.73 10.83
C SER A 86 3.16 -2.78 11.93
N ASN A 87 2.91 -2.32 13.16
CA ASN A 87 2.81 -3.20 14.33
C ASN A 87 1.51 -4.00 14.38
N ASP A 88 0.45 -3.57 13.69
CA ASP A 88 -0.80 -4.34 13.52
C ASP A 88 -0.90 -4.95 12.12
N VAL A 89 -0.47 -4.24 11.07
CA VAL A 89 -0.56 -4.74 9.69
C VAL A 89 0.35 -5.93 9.43
N PHE A 90 1.61 -5.88 9.87
CA PHE A 90 2.55 -6.95 9.55
C PHE A 90 2.18 -8.28 10.21
N PRO A 91 1.83 -8.33 11.52
CA PRO A 91 1.31 -9.56 12.13
C PRO A 91 -0.01 -10.04 11.51
N THR A 92 -0.89 -9.13 11.07
CA THR A 92 -2.13 -9.50 10.35
C THR A 92 -1.81 -10.17 9.02
N ALA A 93 -0.89 -9.61 8.24
CA ALA A 93 -0.45 -10.17 6.96
C ALA A 93 0.17 -11.56 7.13
N MET A 94 0.97 -11.76 8.19
CA MET A 94 1.52 -13.08 8.52
C MET A 94 0.43 -14.14 8.74
N HIS A 95 -0.64 -13.80 9.48
CA HIS A 95 -1.75 -14.73 9.71
C HIS A 95 -2.53 -15.02 8.43
N VAL A 96 -2.78 -14.02 7.59
CA VAL A 96 -3.47 -14.21 6.30
C VAL A 96 -2.66 -15.09 5.35
N ALA A 97 -1.32 -14.96 5.34
CA ALA A 97 -0.45 -15.73 4.45
C ALA A 97 -0.23 -17.18 4.90
N ALA A 98 -0.31 -17.45 6.22
CA ALA A 98 -0.04 -18.76 6.78
C ALA A 98 -1.26 -19.69 6.83
N VAL A 99 -2.46 -19.15 6.60
CA VAL A 99 -3.75 -19.88 6.62
C VAL A 99 -4.23 -20.08 5.18
#